data_AF-A0A101WMJ5-F1
#
_entry.id   AF-A0A101WMJ5-F1
#
_cell.length_a   1.000
_cell.length_b   1.000
_cell.length_c   1.000
_cell.angle_alpha   90.00
_cell.angle_beta   90.00
_cell.angle_gamma   90.00
#
_symmetry.space_group_name_H-M   'P 1'
#
loop_
_entity.id
_entity.type
_entity.pdbx_description
1 polymer ?
#
loop_
_entity_poly.entity_id
_entity_poly.type
_entity_poly.pdbx_seq_one_letter_code
_entity_poly.pdbx_strand_id
1 'polypeptide(L)'
;MSEVSRESKVTKYPYKGYALNWLSIAFFAGLVFDLIIIFSGTLMFPPKFVFLMPPVLLVIGYCFGLILEKRYKNSDQYNKDLNTQIEYQKNIDERNRRLFEISEANKVKYELPKSNLEYKVITYLRGHPEFKDKLSFMVWIKDSNLNLVDYNLGFACKGGVKISVDNIKSFTRKGDIRTETRVTGGGGGGSSIKGAVIGEVIAGPAGAIIGSRKKNEAIKTENIVIDERQTIMEIDHNGERKFLFFDSKAYEVFLQMIPEKEISFVISNNDINATSSNTTSF
;
A
#
# COMPACT_ATOMS: atom_id res chain seq x y z
N MET A 1 -1.01 20.54 -23.12
CA MET A 1 -0.40 19.21 -23.31
C MET A 1 1.09 19.40 -23.14
N SER A 2 1.58 19.33 -21.90
CA SER A 2 2.98 19.56 -21.56
C SER A 2 3.68 18.21 -21.42
N GLU A 3 4.67 17.95 -22.26
CA GLU A 3 5.64 16.86 -22.08
C GLU A 3 6.40 17.09 -20.77
N VAL A 4 5.89 16.51 -19.70
CA VAL A 4 6.66 16.32 -18.48
C VAL A 4 7.61 15.17 -18.78
N SER A 5 8.82 15.51 -19.24
CA SER A 5 9.97 14.62 -19.25
C SER A 5 10.17 14.09 -17.83
N ARG A 6 9.62 12.92 -17.55
CA ARG A 6 9.93 12.18 -16.33
C ARG A 6 11.28 11.51 -16.56
N GLU A 7 12.34 12.19 -16.16
CA GLU A 7 13.58 11.50 -15.83
C GLU A 7 13.23 10.38 -14.85
N SER A 8 13.33 9.13 -15.31
CA SER A 8 13.22 7.99 -14.44
C SER A 8 14.36 8.11 -13.45
N LYS A 9 14.03 8.45 -12.20
CA LYS A 9 14.94 8.27 -11.08
C LYS A 9 15.16 6.76 -10.97
N VAL A 10 16.11 6.24 -11.74
CA VAL A 10 16.69 4.92 -11.53
C VAL A 10 17.17 4.97 -10.09
N THR A 11 16.39 4.35 -9.22
CA THR A 11 16.78 4.21 -7.83
C THR A 11 18.01 3.33 -7.88
N LYS A 12 19.18 3.95 -7.70
CA LYS A 12 20.43 3.23 -7.51
C LYS A 12 20.19 2.33 -6.31
N TYR A 13 19.92 1.06 -6.57
CA TYR A 13 19.98 0.04 -5.54
C TYR A 13 21.30 0.24 -4.81
N PRO A 14 21.31 0.12 -3.47
CA PRO A 14 22.52 0.32 -2.70
C PRO A 14 23.46 -0.82 -3.05
N TYR A 15 24.29 -0.59 -4.07
CA TYR A 15 25.50 -1.35 -4.27
C TYR A 15 26.28 -1.12 -2.98
N LYS A 16 26.23 -2.10 -2.07
CA LYS A 16 27.03 -2.10 -0.86
C LYS A 16 28.46 -2.03 -1.34
N GLY A 17 29.06 -0.84 -1.30
CA GLY A 17 30.36 -0.58 -1.86
C GLY A 17 31.33 -1.60 -1.28
N TYR A 18 31.93 -2.43 -2.14
CA TYR A 18 32.93 -3.41 -1.72
C TYR A 18 34.04 -2.74 -0.91
N ALA A 19 34.34 -1.47 -1.19
CA ALA A 19 35.24 -0.63 -0.42
C ALA A 19 34.90 -0.61 1.09
N LEU A 20 33.63 -0.52 1.48
CA LEU A 20 33.23 -0.44 2.88
C LEU A 20 33.41 -1.78 3.62
N ASN A 21 33.10 -2.89 2.96
CA ASN A 21 33.32 -4.21 3.52
C ASN A 21 34.82 -4.54 3.65
N TRP A 22 35.63 -4.18 2.65
CA TRP A 22 37.08 -4.34 2.70
C TRP A 22 37.75 -3.45 3.74
N LEU A 23 37.24 -2.24 3.97
CA LEU A 23 37.73 -1.36 5.02
C LEU A 23 37.57 -2.01 6.40
N SER A 24 36.40 -2.59 6.67
CA SER A 24 36.14 -3.33 7.91
C SER A 24 37.06 -4.54 8.04
N ILE A 25 37.22 -5.34 6.97
CA ILE A 25 38.11 -6.52 6.98
C ILE A 25 39.57 -6.10 7.24
N ALA A 26 40.07 -5.06 6.57
CA ALA A 26 41.43 -4.56 6.75
C ALA A 26 41.66 -4.02 8.17
N PHE A 27 40.66 -3.34 8.75
CA PHE A 27 40.70 -2.85 10.12
C PHE A 27 40.83 -4.00 11.13
N PHE A 28 39.97 -5.03 11.02
CA PHE A 28 40.03 -6.20 11.91
C PHE A 28 41.33 -6.98 11.73
N ALA A 29 41.82 -7.14 10.50
CA ALA A 29 43.10 -7.80 10.24
C ALA A 29 44.28 -7.06 10.90
N GLY A 30 44.29 -5.72 10.85
CA GLY A 30 45.30 -4.90 11.53
C GLY A 30 45.29 -5.10 13.05
N LEU A 31 44.11 -5.08 13.67
CA LEU A 31 43.97 -5.30 15.12
C LEU A 31 44.47 -6.69 15.55
N VAL A 32 44.16 -7.74 14.77
CA VAL A 32 44.62 -9.10 15.05
C VAL A 32 46.15 -9.20 14.92
N PHE A 33 46.73 -8.56 13.92
CA PHE A 33 48.18 -8.56 13.71
C PHE A 33 48.93 -7.86 14.85
N ASP A 34 48.43 -6.71 15.31
CA ASP A 34 49.00 -6.00 16.47
C ASP A 34 48.95 -6.86 17.74
N LEU A 35 47.84 -7.58 17.98
CA LEU A 35 47.74 -8.50 19.11
C LEU A 35 48.77 -9.63 19.02
N ILE A 36 48.97 -10.23 17.83
CA ILE A 36 49.96 -11.30 17.64
C ILE A 36 51.37 -10.81 17.96
N ILE A 37 51.75 -9.60 17.52
CA ILE A 37 53.09 -9.03 17.80
C ILE A 37 53.28 -8.76 19.30
N ILE A 38 52.25 -8.24 19.98
CA ILE A 38 52.31 -7.97 21.42
C ILE A 38 52.53 -9.27 22.20
N PHE A 39 51.83 -10.35 21.82
CA PHE A 39 51.90 -11.63 22.51
C PHE A 39 53.11 -12.51 22.12
N SER A 40 53.72 -12.33 20.95
CA SER A 40 54.86 -13.15 20.52
C SER A 40 56.18 -12.83 21.22
N GLY A 41 56.25 -11.75 22.01
CA GLY A 41 57.44 -11.37 22.80
C GLY A 41 58.67 -10.97 21.99
N THR A 42 58.59 -11.03 20.66
CA THR A 42 59.63 -10.67 19.69
C THR A 42 59.58 -9.17 19.39
N LEU A 43 59.91 -8.36 20.39
CA LEU A 43 59.94 -6.89 20.30
C LEU A 43 61.20 -6.41 19.54
N MET A 44 61.31 -6.76 18.26
CA MET A 44 62.34 -6.22 17.36
C MET A 44 62.00 -4.83 16.82
N PHE A 45 60.76 -4.35 17.00
CA PHE A 45 60.31 -3.06 16.50
C PHE A 45 60.09 -2.04 17.64
N PRO A 46 60.46 -0.76 17.45
CA PRO A 46 60.19 0.29 18.42
C PRO A 46 58.68 0.38 18.70
N PRO A 47 58.24 0.64 19.96
CA PRO A 47 56.82 0.72 20.33
C PRO A 47 56.00 1.70 19.48
N LYS A 48 56.65 2.74 18.93
CA LYS A 48 56.02 3.74 18.05
C LYS A 48 55.54 3.16 16.71
N PHE A 49 56.11 2.05 16.24
CA PHE A 49 55.69 1.39 14.99
C PHE A 49 54.38 0.62 15.14
N VAL A 50 54.10 0.07 16.32
CA VAL A 50 52.87 -0.67 16.60
C VAL A 50 51.64 0.23 16.44
N PHE A 51 51.73 1.49 16.88
CA PHE A 51 50.64 2.45 16.73
C PHE A 51 50.43 3.00 15.31
N LEU A 52 51.40 2.81 14.40
CA LEU A 52 51.36 3.34 13.04
C LEU A 52 50.83 2.34 11.99
N MET A 53 50.78 1.05 12.34
CA MET A 53 50.34 -0.02 11.43
C MET A 53 48.86 0.04 11.04
N PRO A 54 47.90 0.23 11.98
CA PRO A 54 46.47 0.22 11.63
C PRO A 54 46.07 1.31 10.63
N PRO A 55 46.52 2.58 10.75
CA PRO A 55 46.25 3.60 9.74
C PRO A 55 46.81 3.25 8.36
N VAL A 56 48.00 2.65 8.28
CA VAL A 56 48.63 2.26 7.02
C VAL A 56 47.85 1.13 6.35
N LEU A 57 47.44 0.10 7.10
CA LEU A 57 46.63 -1.01 6.59
C LEU A 57 45.23 -0.55 6.14
N LEU A 58 44.64 0.43 6.81
CA LEU A 58 43.38 1.06 6.38
C LEU A 58 43.52 1.73 5.00
N VAL A 59 44.59 2.50 4.78
CA VAL A 59 44.85 3.15 3.49
C VAL A 59 45.09 2.10 2.39
N ILE A 60 45.89 1.07 2.67
CA ILE A 60 46.14 -0.03 1.72
C ILE A 60 44.84 -0.77 1.38
N GLY A 61 44.04 -1.12 2.38
CA GLY A 61 42.75 -1.79 2.20
C GLY A 61 41.76 -0.95 1.38
N TYR A 62 41.72 0.37 1.62
CA TYR A 62 40.93 1.31 0.83
C TYR A 62 41.39 1.36 -0.63
N CYS A 63 42.70 1.52 -0.89
CA CYS A 63 43.26 1.51 -2.23
C CYS A 63 42.97 0.18 -2.97
N PHE A 64 43.10 -0.95 -2.29
CA PHE A 64 42.79 -2.26 -2.85
C PHE A 64 41.30 -2.40 -3.18
N GLY A 65 40.42 -1.91 -2.30
CA GLY A 65 38.97 -1.84 -2.53
C GLY A 65 38.62 -1.04 -3.78
N LEU A 66 39.25 0.11 -4.00
CA LEU A 66 39.06 0.92 -5.21
C LEU A 66 39.54 0.21 -6.48
N ILE A 67 40.68 -0.49 -6.43
CA ILE A 67 41.19 -1.28 -7.56
C ILE A 67 40.24 -2.42 -7.92
N LEU A 68 39.74 -3.15 -6.92
CA LEU A 68 38.76 -4.22 -7.12
C LEU A 68 37.44 -3.69 -7.67
N GLU A 69 36.94 -2.56 -7.17
CA GLU A 69 35.73 -1.94 -7.69
C GLU A 69 35.90 -1.53 -9.15
N LYS A 70 37.06 -0.94 -9.51
CA LYS A 70 37.38 -0.60 -10.90
C LYS A 70 37.47 -1.83 -11.79
N ARG A 71 38.10 -2.92 -11.32
CA ARG A 71 38.15 -4.20 -12.06
C ARG A 71 36.77 -4.81 -12.24
N TYR A 72 35.94 -4.77 -11.21
CA TYR A 72 34.56 -5.25 -11.27
C TYR A 72 33.74 -4.46 -12.28
N LYS A 73 33.78 -3.12 -12.22
CA LYS A 73 33.08 -2.23 -13.18
C LYS A 73 33.53 -2.45 -14.63
N ASN A 74 34.76 -2.90 -14.84
CA ASN A 74 35.28 -3.24 -16.17
C ASN A 74 35.05 -4.71 -16.58
N SER A 75 34.44 -5.52 -15.72
CA SER A 75 34.20 -6.94 -16.00
C SER A 75 32.97 -7.15 -16.87
N ASP A 76 32.99 -8.19 -17.70
CA ASP A 76 31.83 -8.60 -18.49
C ASP A 76 30.63 -8.97 -17.60
N GLN A 77 30.90 -9.47 -16.39
CA GLN A 77 29.88 -9.78 -15.39
C GLN A 77 29.11 -8.52 -14.95
N TYR A 78 29.80 -7.40 -14.70
CA TYR A 78 29.14 -6.14 -14.36
C TYR A 78 28.25 -5.64 -15.49
N ASN A 79 28.73 -5.70 -16.74
CA ASN A 79 27.94 -5.31 -17.90
C ASN A 79 26.70 -6.22 -18.06
N LYS A 80 26.83 -7.52 -17.80
CA LYS A 80 25.72 -8.47 -17.80
C LYS A 80 24.67 -8.12 -16.75
N ASP A 81 25.09 -7.91 -15.50
CA ASP A 81 24.18 -7.56 -14.41
C ASP A 81 23.48 -6.22 -14.66
N LEU A 82 24.20 -5.22 -15.18
CA LEU A 82 23.65 -3.93 -15.57
C LEU A 82 22.61 -4.07 -16.69
N ASN A 83 22.90 -4.88 -17.71
CA ASN A 83 21.95 -5.13 -18.80
C ASN A 83 20.69 -5.84 -18.29
N THR A 84 20.81 -6.83 -17.41
CA THR A 84 19.65 -7.50 -16.78
C THR A 84 18.80 -6.51 -15.98
N GLN A 85 19.41 -5.57 -15.26
CA GLN A 85 18.67 -4.52 -14.54
C GLN A 85 17.95 -3.55 -15.50
N ILE A 86 18.63 -3.13 -16.56
CA ILE A 86 18.04 -2.27 -17.61
C ILE A 86 16.84 -2.98 -18.26
N GLU A 87 16.97 -4.26 -18.59
CA GLU A 87 15.89 -5.06 -19.17
C GLU A 87 14.70 -5.19 -18.21
N TYR A 88 14.95 -5.48 -16.93
CA TYR A 88 13.90 -5.54 -15.91
C TYR A 88 13.16 -4.20 -15.79
N GLN A 89 13.88 -3.07 -15.78
CA GLN A 89 13.26 -1.75 -15.72
C GLN A 89 12.44 -1.46 -16.98
N LYS A 90 12.95 -1.78 -18.17
CA LYS A 90 12.20 -1.66 -19.43
C LYS A 90 10.90 -2.45 -19.41
N ASN A 91 10.93 -3.69 -18.88
CA ASN A 91 9.74 -4.52 -18.75
C ASN A 91 8.71 -3.94 -17.78
N ILE A 92 9.15 -3.33 -16.67
CA ILE A 92 8.27 -2.61 -15.74
C ILE A 92 7.65 -1.38 -16.42
N ASP A 93 8.47 -0.58 -17.09
CA ASP A 93 8.02 0.65 -17.75
C ASP A 93 7.02 0.33 -18.87
N GLU A 94 7.28 -0.72 -19.66
CA GLU A 94 6.36 -1.20 -20.67
C GLU A 94 5.05 -1.73 -20.07
N ARG A 95 5.12 -2.50 -18.97
CA ARG A 95 3.92 -2.96 -18.25
C ARG A 95 3.10 -1.77 -17.73
N ASN A 96 3.74 -0.74 -17.18
CA ASN A 96 3.08 0.46 -16.70
C ASN A 96 2.46 1.28 -17.84
N ARG A 97 3.13 1.35 -19.00
CA ARG A 97 2.58 1.98 -20.21
C ARG A 97 1.31 1.27 -20.67
N ARG A 98 1.35 -0.06 -20.80
CA ARG A 98 0.17 -0.87 -21.18
C ARG A 98 -0.96 -0.73 -20.16
N LEU A 99 -0.64 -0.71 -18.86
CA LEU A 99 -1.61 -0.46 -17.79
C LEU A 99 -2.30 0.90 -17.95
N PHE A 100 -1.53 1.94 -18.25
CA PHE A 100 -2.06 3.28 -18.48
C PHE A 100 -2.97 3.32 -19.71
N GLU A 101 -2.53 2.76 -20.83
CA GLU A 101 -3.33 2.66 -22.07
C GLU A 101 -4.67 1.93 -21.83
N ILE A 102 -4.64 0.81 -21.12
CA ILE A 102 -5.85 0.04 -20.78
C ILE A 102 -6.75 0.83 -19.84
N SER A 103 -6.18 1.50 -18.85
CA SER A 103 -6.93 2.37 -17.94
C SER A 103 -7.63 3.49 -18.70
N GLU A 104 -6.94 4.20 -19.60
CA GLU A 104 -7.54 5.25 -20.42
C GLU A 104 -8.60 4.70 -21.38
N ALA A 105 -8.34 3.56 -22.03
CA ALA A 105 -9.33 2.89 -22.86
C ALA A 105 -10.59 2.51 -22.07
N ASN A 106 -10.44 2.03 -20.82
CA ASN A 106 -11.56 1.72 -19.94
C ASN A 106 -12.31 2.97 -19.50
N LYS A 107 -11.64 4.10 -19.22
CA LYS A 107 -12.31 5.38 -18.93
C LYS A 107 -13.21 5.81 -20.08
N VAL A 108 -12.72 5.69 -21.32
CA VAL A 108 -13.50 6.01 -22.52
C VAL A 108 -14.65 5.02 -22.70
N LYS A 109 -14.37 3.71 -22.60
CA LYS A 109 -15.36 2.63 -22.76
C LYS A 109 -16.56 2.79 -21.82
N TYR A 110 -16.32 3.17 -20.57
CA TYR A 110 -17.38 3.35 -19.58
C TYR A 110 -17.84 4.79 -19.40
N GLU A 111 -17.38 5.72 -20.24
CA GLU A 111 -17.78 7.13 -20.20
C GLU A 111 -17.54 7.77 -18.81
N LEU A 112 -16.40 7.45 -18.19
CA LEU A 112 -16.08 7.93 -16.85
C LEU A 112 -16.01 9.46 -16.84
N PRO A 113 -16.60 10.12 -15.83
CA PRO A 113 -16.48 11.57 -15.67
C PRO A 113 -15.02 12.04 -15.68
N LYS A 114 -14.75 13.14 -16.38
CA LYS A 114 -13.39 13.72 -16.47
C LYS A 114 -12.92 14.28 -15.13
N SER A 115 -13.86 14.79 -14.33
CA SER A 115 -13.60 15.32 -13.00
C SER A 115 -13.75 14.23 -11.95
N ASN A 116 -12.78 14.11 -11.05
CA ASN A 116 -12.87 13.22 -9.89
C ASN A 116 -13.94 13.64 -8.86
N LEU A 117 -14.51 14.84 -9.01
CA LEU A 117 -15.60 15.33 -8.16
C LEU A 117 -16.97 14.79 -8.58
N GLU A 118 -17.10 14.34 -9.84
CA GLU A 118 -18.37 13.90 -10.45
C GLU A 118 -18.72 12.43 -10.17
N TYR A 119 -17.76 11.63 -9.71
CA TYR A 119 -18.02 10.28 -9.23
C TYR A 119 -17.66 10.13 -7.75
N LYS A 120 -18.26 9.13 -7.10
CA LYS A 120 -17.91 8.70 -5.75
C LYS A 120 -17.40 7.27 -5.77
N VAL A 121 -16.69 6.85 -4.74
CA VAL A 121 -16.23 5.46 -4.61
C VAL A 121 -17.02 4.79 -3.50
N ILE A 122 -17.63 3.65 -3.82
CA ILE A 122 -18.39 2.83 -2.86
C ILE A 122 -17.89 1.39 -2.89
N THR A 123 -18.13 0.65 -1.81
CA THR A 123 -17.81 -0.78 -1.76
C THR A 123 -19.05 -1.62 -1.95
N TYR A 124 -19.11 -2.39 -3.03
CA TYR A 124 -20.09 -3.44 -3.23
C TYR A 124 -19.68 -4.70 -2.47
N LEU A 125 -20.66 -5.33 -1.83
CA LEU A 125 -20.49 -6.51 -1.00
C LEU A 125 -21.02 -7.77 -1.69
N ARG A 126 -22.25 -7.74 -2.24
CA ARG A 126 -22.92 -8.89 -2.89
C ARG A 126 -24.28 -8.51 -3.51
N GLY A 127 -24.88 -9.43 -4.28
CA GLY A 127 -26.29 -9.37 -4.73
C GLY A 127 -26.53 -9.28 -6.24
N HIS A 128 -25.58 -8.75 -7.01
CA HIS A 128 -25.63 -8.69 -8.46
C HIS A 128 -25.13 -10.00 -9.09
N PRO A 129 -25.80 -10.57 -10.10
CA PRO A 129 -25.40 -11.84 -10.73
C PRO A 129 -24.03 -11.78 -11.42
N GLU A 130 -23.64 -10.62 -11.93
CA GLU A 130 -22.36 -10.43 -12.63
C GLU A 130 -21.17 -10.25 -11.67
N PHE A 131 -21.41 -9.89 -10.41
CA PHE A 131 -20.36 -9.57 -9.44
C PHE A 131 -20.40 -10.54 -8.26
N LYS A 132 -19.46 -11.50 -8.26
CA LYS A 132 -19.35 -12.54 -7.23
C LYS A 132 -18.59 -12.09 -5.99
N ASP A 133 -17.64 -11.16 -6.16
CA ASP A 133 -16.72 -10.76 -5.11
C ASP A 133 -17.02 -9.35 -4.59
N LYS A 134 -16.48 -9.05 -3.40
CA LYS A 134 -16.43 -7.70 -2.86
C LYS A 134 -15.56 -6.83 -3.78
N LEU A 135 -16.13 -5.73 -4.27
CA LEU A 135 -15.48 -4.84 -5.23
C LEU A 135 -15.67 -3.38 -4.82
N SER A 136 -14.72 -2.52 -5.20
CA SER A 136 -14.90 -1.07 -5.10
C SER A 136 -15.35 -0.54 -6.45
N PHE A 137 -16.39 0.27 -6.47
CA PHE A 137 -16.95 0.86 -7.68
C PHE A 137 -16.82 2.38 -7.63
N MET A 138 -16.42 2.96 -8.77
CA MET A 138 -16.71 4.36 -9.08
C MET A 138 -18.19 4.46 -9.51
N VAL A 139 -18.93 5.38 -8.90
CA VAL A 139 -20.36 5.55 -9.12
C VAL A 139 -20.73 6.99 -9.44
N TRP A 140 -21.62 7.17 -10.41
CA TRP A 140 -22.16 8.46 -10.83
C TRP A 140 -23.50 8.29 -11.56
N ILE A 141 -24.27 9.38 -11.64
CA ILE A 141 -25.51 9.44 -12.41
C ILE A 141 -25.23 10.07 -13.77
N LYS A 142 -25.71 9.43 -14.83
CA LYS A 142 -25.71 9.99 -16.20
C LYS A 142 -26.89 9.39 -16.98
N ASP A 143 -27.60 10.23 -17.74
CA ASP A 143 -28.72 9.81 -18.60
C ASP A 143 -29.75 8.93 -17.86
N SER A 144 -30.16 9.34 -16.65
CA SER A 144 -31.08 8.58 -15.78
C SER A 144 -30.62 7.16 -15.41
N ASN A 145 -29.32 6.90 -15.48
CA ASN A 145 -28.72 5.64 -15.05
C ASN A 145 -27.72 5.89 -13.90
N LEU A 146 -27.77 5.01 -12.90
CA LEU A 146 -26.70 4.80 -11.94
C LEU A 146 -25.64 3.91 -12.59
N ASN A 147 -24.48 4.51 -12.87
CA ASN A 147 -23.35 3.82 -13.47
C ASN A 147 -22.44 3.33 -12.34
N LEU A 148 -22.05 2.07 -12.37
CA LEU A 148 -21.07 1.48 -11.45
C LEU A 148 -19.95 0.85 -12.26
N VAL A 149 -18.72 1.33 -12.10
CA VAL A 149 -17.54 0.78 -12.80
C VAL A 149 -16.46 0.42 -11.82
N ASP A 150 -15.84 -0.75 -12.00
CA ASP A 150 -14.76 -1.21 -11.14
C ASP A 150 -13.70 -0.12 -10.96
N TYR A 151 -13.34 0.13 -9.70
CA TYR A 151 -12.31 1.10 -9.34
C TYR A 151 -10.95 0.72 -9.96
N ASN A 152 -10.69 -0.58 -10.18
CA ASN A 152 -9.49 -1.05 -10.85
C ASN A 152 -9.67 -1.01 -12.38
N LEU A 153 -9.34 0.11 -13.00
CA LEU A 153 -9.40 0.27 -14.46
C LEU A 153 -8.26 -0.43 -15.22
N GLY A 154 -7.34 -1.12 -14.55
CA GLY A 154 -6.20 -1.79 -15.18
C GLY A 154 -6.51 -3.19 -15.73
N PHE A 155 -5.50 -4.06 -15.79
CA PHE A 155 -5.63 -5.43 -16.30
C PHE A 155 -6.68 -6.30 -15.57
N ALA A 156 -7.02 -5.94 -14.33
CA ALA A 156 -7.94 -6.72 -13.50
C ALA A 156 -9.37 -6.15 -13.45
N CYS A 157 -9.69 -5.17 -14.31
CA CYS A 157 -11.01 -4.55 -14.40
C CYS A 157 -12.10 -5.62 -14.59
N LYS A 158 -13.03 -5.68 -13.63
CA LYS A 158 -14.18 -6.61 -13.62
C LYS A 158 -15.37 -6.10 -14.43
N GLY A 159 -15.27 -4.90 -14.97
CA GLY A 159 -16.29 -4.29 -15.82
C GLY A 159 -17.11 -3.21 -15.13
N GLY A 160 -18.29 -2.95 -15.66
CA GLY A 160 -19.24 -2.01 -15.08
C GLY A 160 -20.67 -2.35 -15.46
N VAL A 161 -21.61 -1.90 -14.63
CA VAL A 161 -23.05 -2.07 -14.82
C VAL A 161 -23.72 -0.70 -14.88
N LYS A 162 -24.75 -0.57 -15.71
CA LYS A 162 -25.64 0.58 -15.74
C LYS A 162 -27.00 0.12 -15.22
N ILE A 163 -27.54 0.80 -14.22
CA ILE A 163 -28.85 0.51 -13.63
C ILE A 163 -29.73 1.74 -13.85
N SER A 164 -30.83 1.59 -14.58
CA SER A 164 -31.81 2.68 -14.73
C SER A 164 -32.31 3.11 -13.35
N VAL A 165 -32.37 4.41 -13.08
CA VAL A 165 -32.90 4.95 -11.82
C VAL A 165 -34.36 4.53 -11.61
N ASP A 166 -35.13 4.34 -12.68
CA ASP A 166 -36.51 3.84 -12.59
C ASP A 166 -36.60 2.39 -12.13
N ASN A 167 -35.57 1.60 -12.42
CA ASN A 167 -35.45 0.22 -11.95
C ASN A 167 -35.01 0.13 -10.49
N ILE A 168 -34.47 1.21 -9.92
CA ILE A 168 -34.18 1.29 -8.48
C ILE A 168 -35.51 1.57 -7.75
N LYS A 169 -35.95 0.61 -6.92
CA LYS A 169 -37.21 0.70 -6.18
C LYS A 169 -37.01 1.46 -4.88
N SER A 170 -36.01 1.08 -4.11
CA SER A 170 -35.63 1.80 -2.89
C SER A 170 -34.20 1.50 -2.45
N PHE A 171 -33.66 2.29 -1.52
CA PHE A 171 -32.50 1.91 -0.74
C PHE A 171 -32.65 2.30 0.74
N THR A 172 -31.91 1.61 1.60
CA THR A 172 -31.89 1.86 3.05
C THR A 172 -30.57 1.41 3.66
N ARG A 173 -30.31 1.79 4.93
CA ARG A 173 -29.14 1.36 5.69
C ARG A 173 -29.59 0.54 6.90
N LYS A 174 -29.05 -0.67 7.07
CA LYS A 174 -29.35 -1.59 8.19
C LYS A 174 -28.10 -2.16 8.82
N GLY A 175 -28.17 -2.49 10.11
CA GLY A 175 -27.09 -3.06 10.92
C GLY A 175 -26.75 -2.16 12.11
N ASP A 176 -25.72 -2.55 12.86
CA ASP A 176 -25.38 -1.93 14.14
C ASP A 176 -24.00 -1.25 14.12
N ILE A 177 -23.83 -0.28 15.02
CA ILE A 177 -22.52 0.29 15.35
C ILE A 177 -22.21 -0.11 16.78
N ARG A 178 -21.09 -0.78 17.00
CA ARG A 178 -20.59 -1.10 18.34
C ARG A 178 -19.22 -0.47 18.57
N THR A 179 -18.93 -0.14 19.82
CA THR A 179 -17.61 0.34 20.23
C THR A 179 -16.99 -0.68 21.15
N GLU A 180 -15.79 -1.13 20.81
CA GLU A 180 -15.01 -2.07 21.61
C GLU A 180 -13.79 -1.34 22.16
N THR A 181 -13.57 -1.42 23.46
CA THR A 181 -12.36 -0.90 24.09
C THR A 181 -11.31 -2.00 24.13
N ARG A 182 -10.27 -1.88 23.29
CA ARG A 182 -9.13 -2.79 23.29
C ARG A 182 -8.02 -2.23 24.17
N VAL A 183 -7.69 -2.94 25.24
CA VAL A 183 -6.55 -2.62 26.09
C VAL A 183 -5.37 -3.51 25.68
N THR A 184 -4.25 -2.90 25.28
CA THR A 184 -2.99 -3.59 24.94
C THR A 184 -1.87 -3.07 25.85
N GLY A 185 -0.95 -3.94 26.26
CA GLY A 185 0.10 -3.61 27.25
C GLY A 185 -0.16 -4.20 28.64
N GLY A 186 0.83 -4.10 29.54
CA GLY A 186 0.78 -4.70 30.89
C GLY A 186 1.37 -6.12 31.03
N GLY A 187 1.83 -6.74 29.92
CA GLY A 187 2.48 -8.06 29.93
C GLY A 187 3.98 -7.98 30.21
N GLY A 188 4.40 -8.40 31.40
CA GLY A 188 5.80 -8.42 31.83
C GLY A 188 6.76 -9.17 30.88
N GLY A 189 7.92 -8.56 30.63
CA GLY A 189 9.21 -9.26 30.68
C GLY A 189 9.61 -10.31 29.62
N GLY A 190 8.94 -10.46 28.47
CA GLY A 190 9.42 -11.38 27.43
C GLY A 190 10.37 -10.72 26.41
N SER A 191 11.68 -10.97 26.47
CA SER A 191 12.69 -10.45 25.52
C SER A 191 12.31 -10.72 24.05
N SER A 192 12.27 -9.69 23.19
CA SER A 192 12.06 -9.90 21.75
C SER A 192 13.42 -10.11 21.07
N ILE A 193 13.67 -11.35 20.64
CA ILE A 193 14.85 -11.73 19.85
C ILE A 193 14.96 -10.85 18.58
N LYS A 194 13.84 -10.34 18.06
CA LYS A 194 13.78 -9.41 16.91
C LYS A 194 14.32 -7.99 17.20
N GLY A 195 14.30 -7.52 18.45
CA GLY A 195 14.81 -6.18 18.80
C GLY A 195 16.34 -6.11 18.87
N ALA A 196 16.98 -7.20 19.31
CA ALA A 196 18.42 -7.30 19.42
C ALA A 196 19.13 -7.26 18.05
N VAL A 197 18.54 -7.91 17.05
CA VAL A 197 19.13 -8.02 15.69
C VAL A 197 19.12 -6.67 14.95
N ILE A 198 18.13 -5.80 15.20
CA ILE A 198 18.08 -4.47 14.55
C ILE A 198 18.98 -3.46 15.28
N GLY A 199 19.15 -3.58 16.60
CA GLY A 199 20.01 -2.70 17.40
C GLY A 199 21.51 -2.90 17.13
N GLU A 200 21.93 -4.12 16.80
CA GLU A 200 23.32 -4.45 16.47
C GLU A 200 23.78 -3.84 15.13
N VAL A 201 22.86 -3.74 14.16
CA VAL A 201 23.14 -3.20 12.81
C VAL A 201 23.30 -1.68 12.79
N ILE A 202 22.73 -0.97 13.77
CA ILE A 202 22.69 0.51 13.78
C ILE A 202 23.70 1.13 14.76
N ALA A 203 23.99 0.49 15.91
CA ALA A 203 24.74 1.15 16.99
C ALA A 203 25.79 0.28 17.72
N GLY A 204 26.09 -0.92 17.23
CA GLY A 204 27.08 -1.81 17.85
C GLY A 204 26.68 -2.34 19.24
N PRO A 205 27.63 -2.90 20.03
CA PRO A 205 27.35 -3.65 21.26
C PRO A 205 26.59 -2.86 22.34
N ALA A 206 26.73 -1.53 22.38
CA ALA A 206 25.98 -0.66 23.29
C ALA A 206 24.50 -0.49 22.89
N GLY A 207 24.18 -0.57 21.59
CA GLY A 207 22.81 -0.53 21.06
C GLY A 207 21.99 -1.77 21.40
N ALA A 208 22.63 -2.93 21.50
CA ALA A 208 22.01 -4.18 21.95
C ALA A 208 21.57 -4.11 23.43
N ILE A 209 22.33 -3.42 24.29
CA ILE A 209 22.03 -3.27 25.72
C ILE A 209 20.83 -2.32 25.93
N ILE A 210 20.78 -1.19 25.19
CA ILE A 210 19.65 -0.25 25.23
C ILE A 210 18.39 -0.87 24.59
N GLY A 211 18.54 -1.67 23.53
CA GLY A 211 17.44 -2.40 22.88
C GLY A 211 16.89 -3.59 23.66
N SER A 212 17.63 -4.11 24.65
CA SER A 212 17.21 -5.27 25.48
C SER A 212 16.20 -4.91 26.57
N ARG A 213 16.13 -3.63 26.97
CA ARG A 213 15.10 -3.18 27.90
C ARG A 213 13.81 -2.97 27.12
N LYS A 214 12.94 -3.99 27.16
CA LYS A 214 11.52 -3.85 26.85
C LYS A 214 11.05 -2.58 27.57
N LYS A 215 10.78 -1.50 26.83
CA LYS A 215 9.91 -0.45 27.32
C LYS A 215 8.69 -1.19 27.85
N ASN A 216 8.35 -1.03 29.13
CA ASN A 216 7.04 -1.43 29.61
C ASN A 216 6.06 -0.89 28.57
N GLU A 217 5.37 -1.78 27.85
CA GLU A 217 4.38 -1.34 26.89
C GLU A 217 3.34 -0.62 27.74
N ALA A 218 3.36 0.72 27.65
CA ALA A 218 2.37 1.56 28.29
C ALA A 218 1.00 0.97 27.95
N ILE A 219 0.12 0.86 28.94
CA ILE A 219 -1.24 0.41 28.72
C ILE A 219 -1.84 1.36 27.69
N LYS A 220 -2.06 0.85 26.48
CA LYS A 220 -2.71 1.54 25.38
C LYS A 220 -4.14 1.05 25.34
N THR A 221 -5.04 1.95 25.68
CA THR A 221 -6.47 1.76 25.50
C THR A 221 -6.84 2.35 24.14
N GLU A 222 -7.28 1.52 23.22
CA GLU A 222 -7.78 1.92 21.90
C GLU A 222 -9.28 1.63 21.84
N ASN A 223 -10.10 2.67 21.68
CA ASN A 223 -11.52 2.50 21.37
C ASN A 223 -11.66 2.25 19.88
N ILE A 224 -12.08 1.03 19.51
CA ILE A 224 -12.31 0.60 18.15
C ILE A 224 -13.81 0.69 17.89
N VAL A 225 -14.21 1.57 16.96
CA VAL A 225 -15.60 1.61 16.48
C VAL A 225 -15.75 0.63 15.33
N ILE A 226 -16.63 -0.36 15.50
CA ILE A 226 -16.96 -1.37 14.50
C ILE A 226 -18.33 -1.00 13.93
N ASP A 227 -18.37 -0.57 12.68
CA ASP A 227 -19.59 -0.30 11.92
C ASP A 227 -19.94 -1.51 11.04
N GLU A 228 -20.98 -2.25 11.43
CA GLU A 228 -21.45 -3.44 10.70
C GLU A 228 -22.62 -3.11 9.77
N ARG A 229 -22.99 -1.82 9.66
CA ARG A 229 -24.08 -1.39 8.79
C ARG A 229 -23.77 -1.65 7.32
N GLN A 230 -24.81 -2.02 6.58
CA GLN A 230 -24.80 -2.22 5.14
C GLN A 230 -25.89 -1.38 4.50
N THR A 231 -25.59 -0.86 3.32
CA THR A 231 -26.59 -0.20 2.47
C THR A 231 -27.22 -1.26 1.57
N ILE A 232 -28.53 -1.38 1.61
CA ILE A 232 -29.30 -2.35 0.83
C ILE A 232 -30.09 -1.57 -0.21
N MET A 233 -29.87 -1.88 -1.48
CA MET A 233 -30.59 -1.29 -2.61
C MET A 233 -31.45 -2.37 -3.28
N GLU A 234 -32.73 -2.09 -3.41
CA GLU A 234 -33.68 -2.92 -4.12
C GLU A 234 -33.81 -2.46 -5.57
N ILE A 235 -33.64 -3.40 -6.50
CA ILE A 235 -33.77 -3.16 -7.93
C ILE A 235 -34.74 -4.15 -8.57
N ASP A 236 -35.36 -3.71 -9.65
CA ASP A 236 -36.03 -4.57 -10.62
C ASP A 236 -35.06 -4.88 -11.76
N HIS A 237 -34.70 -6.15 -11.89
CA HIS A 237 -33.77 -6.62 -12.90
C HIS A 237 -34.46 -7.69 -13.74
N ASN A 238 -34.88 -7.30 -14.94
CA ASN A 238 -35.62 -8.14 -15.88
C ASN A 238 -36.96 -8.67 -15.31
N GLY A 239 -37.68 -7.84 -14.54
CA GLY A 239 -38.95 -8.21 -13.90
C GLY A 239 -38.79 -8.94 -12.57
N GLU A 240 -37.56 -9.26 -12.17
CA GLU A 240 -37.26 -9.90 -10.89
C GLU A 240 -36.73 -8.90 -9.86
N ARG A 241 -37.30 -8.97 -8.65
CA ARG A 241 -36.82 -8.20 -7.50
C ARG A 241 -35.46 -8.73 -7.03
N LYS A 242 -34.44 -7.87 -7.00
CA LYS A 242 -33.10 -8.20 -6.49
C LYS A 242 -32.62 -7.18 -5.47
N PHE A 243 -31.69 -7.62 -4.62
CA PHE A 243 -31.09 -6.78 -3.58
C PHE A 243 -29.59 -6.70 -3.78
N LEU A 244 -29.07 -5.48 -3.88
CA LEU A 244 -27.65 -5.19 -3.90
C LEU A 244 -27.21 -4.70 -2.52
N PHE A 245 -26.08 -5.20 -2.05
CA PHE A 245 -25.54 -4.88 -0.74
C PHE A 245 -24.23 -4.12 -0.92
N PHE A 246 -24.12 -2.98 -0.24
CA PHE A 246 -22.95 -2.12 -0.23
C PHE A 246 -22.53 -1.83 1.22
N ASP A 247 -21.35 -1.24 1.39
CA ASP A 247 -20.91 -0.74 2.70
C ASP A 247 -21.81 0.40 3.23
N SER A 248 -21.70 0.67 4.52
CA SER A 248 -22.43 1.75 5.22
C SER A 248 -22.25 3.13 4.59
N LYS A 249 -21.08 3.38 3.98
CA LYS A 249 -20.73 4.66 3.34
C LYS A 249 -21.51 4.91 2.04
N ALA A 250 -21.91 3.86 1.34
CA ALA A 250 -22.70 3.98 0.12
C ALA A 250 -24.05 4.67 0.34
N TYR A 251 -24.62 4.57 1.55
CA TYR A 251 -25.88 5.23 1.90
C TYR A 251 -25.82 6.74 1.69
N GLU A 252 -24.78 7.41 2.19
CA GLU A 252 -24.65 8.86 2.06
C GLU A 252 -24.44 9.27 0.59
N VAL A 253 -23.78 8.42 -0.19
CA VAL A 253 -23.59 8.62 -1.63
C VAL A 253 -24.92 8.52 -2.37
N PHE A 254 -25.72 7.49 -2.11
CA PHE A 254 -27.03 7.33 -2.76
C PHE A 254 -28.03 8.38 -2.31
N LEU A 255 -27.99 8.80 -1.04
CA LEU A 255 -28.82 9.90 -0.54
C LEU A 255 -28.52 11.23 -1.26
N GLN A 256 -27.27 11.45 -1.66
CA GLN A 256 -26.90 12.63 -2.46
C GLN A 256 -27.30 12.49 -3.94
N MET A 257 -27.25 11.28 -4.50
CA MET A 257 -27.43 11.04 -5.94
C MET A 257 -28.88 10.77 -6.36
N ILE A 258 -29.65 10.05 -5.55
CA ILE A 258 -31.02 9.57 -5.84
C ILE A 258 -31.90 9.65 -4.57
N PRO A 259 -31.99 10.79 -3.87
CA PRO A 259 -32.67 10.90 -2.57
C PRO A 259 -34.11 10.39 -2.58
N GLU A 260 -34.83 10.55 -3.69
CA GLU A 260 -36.22 10.11 -3.87
C GLU A 260 -36.40 8.59 -3.79
N LYS A 261 -35.32 7.82 -3.90
CA LYS A 261 -35.32 6.36 -3.74
C LYS A 261 -35.03 5.91 -2.31
N GLU A 262 -34.77 6.80 -1.36
CA GLU A 262 -34.59 6.39 0.04
C GLU A 262 -35.95 5.94 0.61
N ILE A 263 -35.94 4.83 1.37
CA ILE A 263 -37.17 4.11 1.75
C ILE A 263 -38.19 4.97 2.51
N SER A 264 -37.77 5.95 3.30
CA SER A 264 -38.68 6.83 4.04
C SER A 264 -39.45 7.78 3.11
N PHE A 265 -38.82 8.28 2.04
CA PHE A 265 -39.51 9.08 1.02
C PHE A 265 -40.48 8.22 0.21
N VAL A 266 -40.09 6.99 -0.12
CA VAL A 266 -40.94 6.04 -0.88
C VAL A 266 -42.22 5.71 -0.10
N ILE A 267 -42.10 5.40 1.19
CA ILE A 267 -43.26 5.11 2.05
C ILE A 267 -44.18 6.32 2.14
N SER A 268 -43.63 7.50 2.43
CA SER A 268 -44.41 8.73 2.58
C SER A 268 -45.20 9.09 1.32
N ASN A 269 -44.62 8.90 0.13
CA ASN A 269 -45.32 9.17 -1.13
C ASN A 269 -46.45 8.17 -1.42
N ASN A 270 -46.27 6.89 -1.03
CA ASN A 270 -47.32 5.90 -1.19
C ASN A 270 -48.53 6.18 -0.30
N ASP A 271 -48.31 6.63 0.94
CA ASP A 271 -49.39 6.97 1.87
C ASP A 271 -50.21 8.18 1.38
N ILE A 272 -49.55 9.19 0.79
CA ILE A 272 -50.22 10.35 0.18
C ILE A 272 -51.08 9.92 -1.01
N ASN A 273 -50.56 9.05 -1.88
CA ASN A 273 -51.28 8.56 -3.06
C ASN A 273 -52.49 7.66 -2.69
N ALA A 274 -52.37 6.87 -1.62
CA ALA A 274 -53.47 6.08 -1.09
C ALA A 274 -54.58 6.98 -0.49
N THR A 275 -54.22 8.13 0.07
CA THR A 275 -55.19 9.07 0.66
C THR A 275 -55.89 9.92 -0.39
N SER A 276 -55.18 10.35 -1.45
CA SER A 276 -55.74 11.17 -2.53
C SER A 276 -56.71 10.39 -3.44
N SER A 277 -56.45 9.11 -3.69
CA SER A 277 -57.34 8.24 -4.48
C SER A 277 -58.69 7.95 -3.80
N ASN A 278 -58.75 8.04 -2.47
CA ASN A 278 -60.01 7.89 -1.72
C ASN A 278 -60.86 9.16 -1.67
N THR A 279 -60.30 10.34 -1.99
CA THR A 279 -61.00 11.63 -1.80
C THR A 279 -61.69 12.13 -3.08
N THR A 280 -61.36 11.58 -4.26
CA THR A 280 -61.96 11.96 -5.56
C THR A 280 -63.19 11.13 -5.95
N SER A 281 -63.78 10.40 -5.00
CA SER A 281 -65.03 9.64 -5.20
C SER A 281 -66.22 10.32 -4.48
N PHE A 282 -66.60 11.52 -4.93
CA PHE A 282 -67.86 12.16 -4.56
C PHE A 282 -68.47 12.90 -5.77
#